data_AF-A0A7W0PM08-F1
#
_entry.id   AF-A0A7W0PM08-F1
#
_cell.length_a   1.000
_cell.length_b   1.000
_cell.length_c   1.000
_cell.angle_alpha   90.00
_cell.angle_beta   90.00
_cell.angle_gamma   90.00
#
_symmetry.space_group_name_H-M   'P 1'
#
loop_
_entity.id
_entity.type
_entity.pdbx_description
1 polymer ?
#
loop_
_entity_poly.entity_id
_entity_poly.type
_entity_poly.pdbx_seq_one_letter_code
_entity_poly.pdbx_strand_id
1 'polypeptide(L)'
;MGRFAVGEEVKVHLPRGKSKRGVMGISVMFTTSQEAKFDGATGMVTDINPRGPLGIPLYLVDFTGHDNSRVGIPWQAQWMREEWIIGTRQTEPVIQPRDADAPTGQARSQLGEST
;
A
#
# COMPACT_ATOMS: atom_id res chain seq x y z
N MET A 1 -2.75 -2.51 16.20
CA MET A 1 -3.70 -1.52 15.66
C MET A 1 -3.71 -1.72 14.16
N GLY A 2 -4.90 -1.84 13.57
CA GLY A 2 -5.04 -2.01 12.12
C GLY A 2 -4.65 -0.74 11.38
N ARG A 3 -4.05 -0.89 10.19
CA ARG A 3 -3.57 0.22 9.38
C ARG A 3 -4.69 1.05 8.74
N PHE A 4 -5.89 0.47 8.61
CA PHE A 4 -7.06 1.07 7.99
C PHE A 4 -8.23 1.16 8.95
N ALA A 5 -9.09 2.18 8.77
CA ALA A 5 -10.29 2.38 9.57
C ALA A 5 -11.58 2.07 8.77
N VAL A 6 -12.68 1.81 9.49
CA VAL A 6 -14.01 1.71 8.88
C VAL A 6 -14.40 3.05 8.26
N GLY A 7 -14.90 3.03 7.03
CA GLY A 7 -15.22 4.20 6.21
C GLY A 7 -14.05 4.67 5.33
N GLU A 8 -12.90 4.01 5.38
CA GLU A 8 -11.75 4.35 4.54
C GLU A 8 -11.87 3.73 3.15
N GLU A 9 -11.58 4.52 2.12
CA GLU A 9 -11.53 4.02 0.74
C GLU A 9 -10.17 3.37 0.48
N VAL A 10 -10.21 2.13 0.00
CA VAL A 10 -9.05 1.30 -0.25
C VAL A 10 -9.10 0.73 -1.66
N LYS A 11 -7.93 0.54 -2.24
CA LYS A 11 -7.75 -0.17 -3.50
C LYS A 11 -7.04 -1.48 -3.23
N VAL A 12 -7.54 -2.54 -3.84
CA VAL A 12 -6.94 -3.86 -3.77
C VAL A 12 -5.78 -3.92 -4.75
N HIS A 13 -4.67 -4.49 -4.30
CA HIS A 13 -3.49 -4.73 -5.11
C HIS A 13 -2.90 -6.10 -4.80
N LEU A 14 -2.36 -6.74 -5.83
CA LEU A 14 -1.62 -7.97 -5.72
C LEU A 14 -0.26 -7.74 -5.02
N PRO A 15 0.00 -8.38 -3.86
CA PRO A 15 1.27 -8.21 -3.16
C PRO A 15 2.44 -8.69 -4.00
N ARG A 16 3.45 -7.84 -4.16
CA ARG A 16 4.69 -8.17 -4.87
C ARG A 16 5.81 -8.38 -3.86
N GLY A 17 6.47 -9.54 -3.92
CA GLY A 17 7.55 -9.90 -3.02
C GLY A 17 8.85 -10.16 -3.76
N LYS A 18 9.99 -10.07 -3.06
CA LYS A 18 11.27 -10.56 -3.58
C LYS A 18 11.38 -12.05 -3.28
N SER A 19 11.69 -12.85 -4.30
CA SER A 19 12.13 -14.23 -4.09
C SER A 19 13.45 -14.26 -3.31
N LYS A 20 13.80 -15.41 -2.72
CA LYS A 20 15.11 -15.63 -2.07
C LYS A 20 16.30 -15.32 -2.99
N ARG A 21 16.09 -15.32 -4.31
CA ARG A 21 17.07 -14.94 -5.35
C ARG A 21 17.05 -13.44 -5.73
N GLY A 22 16.36 -12.59 -4.98
CA GLY A 22 16.27 -11.15 -5.23
C GLY A 22 15.38 -10.74 -6.41
N VAL A 23 14.78 -11.70 -7.12
CA VAL A 23 13.86 -11.45 -8.25
C VAL A 23 12.53 -10.93 -7.71
N MET A 24 12.11 -9.75 -8.16
CA MET A 24 10.77 -9.21 -7.90
C MET A 24 9.74 -10.05 -8.65
N GLY A 25 8.83 -10.69 -7.91
CA GLY A 25 7.82 -11.56 -8.49
C GLY A 25 6.55 -11.60 -7.66
N ILE A 26 5.49 -12.09 -8.27
CA ILE A 26 4.27 -12.45 -7.55
C ILE A 26 4.50 -13.86 -7.03
N SER A 27 4.36 -14.07 -5.71
CA SER A 27 4.39 -15.43 -5.17
C SER A 27 3.19 -16.20 -5.70
N VAL A 28 3.39 -17.46 -6.09
CA VAL A 28 2.29 -18.34 -6.56
C VAL A 28 1.17 -18.43 -5.51
N MET A 29 1.52 -18.38 -4.22
CA MET A 29 0.54 -18.36 -3.13
C MET A 29 -0.41 -17.16 -3.19
N PHE A 30 0.06 -16.01 -3.68
CA PHE A 30 -0.80 -14.84 -3.87
C PHE A 30 -1.67 -14.99 -5.12
N THR A 31 -1.15 -15.54 -6.22
CA THR A 31 -1.96 -15.73 -7.45
C THR A 31 -3.17 -16.65 -7.28
N THR A 32 -3.11 -17.61 -6.35
CA THR A 32 -4.22 -18.54 -6.08
C THR A 32 -5.14 -18.07 -4.95
N SER A 33 -4.82 -16.96 -4.29
CA SER A 33 -5.63 -16.38 -3.22
C SER A 33 -6.94 -15.81 -3.78
N GLN A 34 -8.01 -15.79 -2.98
CA GLN A 34 -9.31 -15.25 -3.44
C GLN A 34 -9.22 -13.75 -3.70
N GLU A 35 -8.40 -13.05 -2.93
CA GLU A 35 -8.13 -11.61 -3.04
C GLU A 35 -7.53 -11.24 -4.41
N ALA A 36 -6.84 -12.17 -5.09
CA ALA A 36 -6.29 -11.95 -6.43
C ALA A 36 -7.36 -11.63 -7.48
N LYS A 37 -8.59 -12.12 -7.30
CA LYS A 37 -9.73 -11.84 -8.20
C LYS A 37 -10.20 -10.39 -8.13
N PHE A 38 -9.77 -9.67 -7.10
CA PHE A 38 -10.15 -8.29 -6.83
C PHE A 38 -9.00 -7.33 -7.14
N ASP A 39 -7.88 -7.80 -7.71
CA ASP A 39 -6.74 -6.94 -8.03
C ASP A 39 -7.16 -5.74 -8.88
N GLY A 40 -6.85 -4.53 -8.39
CA GLY A 40 -7.22 -3.28 -9.02
C GLY A 40 -8.61 -2.73 -8.66
N ALA A 41 -9.44 -3.49 -7.92
CA ALA A 41 -10.76 -3.02 -7.48
C ALA A 41 -10.65 -1.99 -6.35
N THR A 42 -11.55 -1.01 -6.36
CA THR A 42 -11.68 0.01 -5.31
C THR A 42 -12.95 -0.22 -4.51
N GLY A 43 -12.85 -0.10 -3.19
CA GLY A 43 -13.98 -0.25 -2.28
C GLY A 43 -13.77 0.51 -0.97
N MET A 44 -14.73 0.39 -0.07
CA MET A 44 -14.73 1.03 1.24
C MET A 44 -14.66 -0.03 2.34
N VAL A 45 -13.84 0.21 3.36
CA VAL A 45 -13.76 -0.67 4.53
C VAL A 45 -15.04 -0.51 5.37
N THR A 46 -15.80 -1.58 5.58
CA THR A 46 -17.05 -1.57 6.34
C THR A 46 -16.94 -2.23 7.71
N ASP A 47 -16.01 -3.18 7.86
CA ASP A 47 -15.78 -3.87 9.13
C ASP A 47 -14.32 -4.32 9.28
N ILE A 48 -13.87 -4.54 10.51
CA ILE A 48 -12.50 -4.96 10.83
C ILE A 48 -12.56 -6.11 11.81
N ASN A 49 -12.01 -7.25 11.41
CA ASN A 49 -11.81 -8.40 12.28
C ASN A 49 -10.33 -8.47 12.72
N PRO A 50 -9.98 -8.00 13.93
CA PRO A 50 -8.61 -8.04 14.43
C PRO A 50 -8.13 -9.44 14.82
N ARG A 51 -9.03 -10.44 14.85
CA ARG A 51 -8.76 -11.83 15.23
C ARG A 51 -9.09 -12.78 14.08
N GLY A 52 -8.67 -12.43 12.87
CA GLY A 52 -8.80 -13.32 11.72
C GLY A 52 -8.02 -14.62 11.91
N PRO A 53 -8.12 -15.54 10.93
CA PRO A 53 -7.39 -16.81 10.97
C PRO A 53 -5.90 -16.58 11.25
N LEU A 54 -5.34 -17.37 12.16
CA LEU A 54 -3.92 -17.29 12.56
C LEU A 54 -3.52 -15.93 13.19
N GLY A 55 -4.48 -15.14 13.67
CA GLY A 55 -4.22 -13.83 14.29
C GLY A 55 -3.92 -12.72 13.30
N ILE A 56 -4.19 -12.95 12.00
CA ILE A 56 -4.01 -11.94 10.95
C ILE A 56 -5.24 -11.03 10.92
N PRO A 57 -5.08 -9.70 10.98
CA PRO A 57 -6.21 -8.78 10.87
C PRO A 57 -6.82 -8.83 9.45
N LEU A 58 -8.14 -8.89 9.40
CA LEU A 58 -8.92 -8.86 8.16
C LEU A 58 -9.81 -7.61 8.12
N TYR A 59 -9.96 -7.05 6.92
CA TYR A 59 -10.76 -5.87 6.64
C TYR A 59 -11.86 -6.26 5.66
N LEU A 60 -13.12 -6.05 6.01
CA LEU A 60 -14.22 -6.24 5.09
C LEU A 60 -14.29 -5.04 4.16
N VAL A 61 -14.07 -5.27 2.88
CA VAL A 61 -14.15 -4.22 1.85
C VAL A 61 -15.43 -4.43 1.06
N ASP A 62 -16.25 -3.38 1.04
CA ASP A 62 -17.45 -3.27 0.21
C ASP A 62 -17.11 -2.51 -1.07
N PHE A 63 -17.33 -3.15 -2.20
CA PHE A 63 -17.08 -2.62 -3.54
C PHE A 63 -18.34 -1.97 -4.15
N THR A 64 -19.49 -2.04 -3.46
CA THR A 64 -20.70 -1.36 -3.90
C THR A 64 -20.46 0.15 -3.96
N GLY A 65 -20.88 0.78 -5.05
CA GLY A 65 -20.74 2.23 -5.25
C GLY A 65 -19.47 2.69 -5.97
N HIS A 66 -18.53 1.80 -6.29
CA HIS A 66 -17.34 2.13 -7.09
C HIS A 66 -17.43 1.54 -8.51
N ASP A 67 -16.87 2.24 -9.50
CA ASP A 67 -16.77 1.72 -10.89
C ASP A 67 -15.65 0.68 -11.00
N ASN A 68 -16.02 -0.58 -10.76
CA ASN A 68 -15.16 -1.75 -10.92
C ASN A 68 -15.48 -2.55 -12.20
N SER A 69 -16.20 -1.95 -13.16
CA SER A 69 -16.68 -2.63 -14.38
C SER A 69 -15.56 -3.25 -15.22
N ARG A 70 -14.37 -2.66 -15.19
CA ARG A 70 -13.17 -3.13 -15.92
C ARG A 70 -12.42 -4.27 -15.23
N VAL A 71 -12.61 -4.46 -13.92
CA VAL A 71 -11.92 -5.49 -13.13
C VAL A 71 -12.70 -6.80 -13.16
N GLY A 72 -14.03 -6.75 -13.27
CA GLY A 72 -14.87 -7.94 -13.35
C GLY A 72 -14.94 -8.71 -12.03
N ILE A 73 -15.11 -7.99 -10.91
CA ILE A 73 -15.15 -8.60 -9.58
C ILE A 73 -16.31 -9.61 -9.44
N PRO A 74 -16.08 -10.75 -8.78
CA PRO A 74 -17.07 -11.84 -8.74
C PRO A 74 -18.21 -11.61 -7.74
N TRP A 75 -18.02 -10.74 -6.74
CA TRP A 75 -19.05 -10.33 -5.77
C TRP A 75 -18.70 -8.98 -5.15
N GLN A 76 -19.62 -8.44 -4.35
CA GLN A 76 -19.58 -7.03 -3.93
C GLN A 76 -18.91 -6.77 -2.58
N ALA A 77 -18.67 -7.76 -1.73
CA ALA A 77 -17.97 -7.56 -0.45
C ALA A 77 -17.06 -8.73 -0.08
N GLN A 78 -15.83 -8.46 0.33
CA GLN A 78 -14.84 -9.51 0.62
C GLN A 78 -13.93 -9.12 1.79
N TRP A 79 -13.62 -10.10 2.64
CA TRP A 79 -12.57 -9.97 3.65
C TRP A 79 -11.20 -9.99 2.99
N MET A 80 -10.45 -8.91 3.17
CA MET A 80 -9.11 -8.71 2.65
C MET A 80 -8.09 -8.67 3.79
N ARG A 81 -6.90 -9.22 3.55
CA ARG A 81 -5.77 -9.04 4.46
C ARG A 81 -5.13 -7.68 4.24
N GLU A 82 -4.44 -7.17 5.27
CA GLU A 82 -3.81 -5.86 5.23
C GLU A 82 -2.85 -5.68 4.04
N GLU A 83 -2.07 -6.71 3.71
CA GLU A 83 -1.07 -6.63 2.64
C GLU A 83 -1.68 -6.51 1.23
N TRP A 84 -2.98 -6.75 1.07
CA TRP A 84 -3.69 -6.70 -0.20
C TRP A 84 -4.35 -5.35 -0.46
N ILE A 85 -4.44 -4.48 0.53
CA ILE A 85 -5.15 -3.21 0.41
C ILE A 85 -4.19 -2.04 0.59
N ILE A 86 -4.42 -0.99 -0.19
CA ILE A 86 -3.73 0.29 -0.10
C ILE A 86 -4.78 1.39 0.03
N GLY A 87 -4.52 2.37 0.90
CA GLY A 87 -5.39 3.54 1.03
C GLY A 87 -5.35 4.34 -0.27
N THR A 88 -6.51 4.72 -0.80
CA THR A 88 -6.58 5.55 -2.02
C THR A 88 -6.24 7.00 -1.73
N ARG A 89 -6.56 7.46 -0.52
CA ARG A 89 -6.01 8.69 0.03
C ARG A 89 -4.52 8.46 0.29
N GLN A 90 -3.69 8.93 -0.64
CA GLN A 90 -2.33 9.26 -0.30
C GLN A 90 -2.40 10.23 0.88
N THR A 91 -2.10 9.76 2.09
CA THR A 91 -1.35 10.64 2.97
C THR A 91 -0.07 10.87 2.17
N GLU A 92 0.04 12.05 1.57
CA GLU A 92 1.30 12.51 0.98
C GLU A 92 2.40 12.08 1.95
N PRO A 93 3.49 11.45 1.49
CA PRO A 93 4.63 11.31 2.37
C PRO A 93 4.88 12.71 2.88
N VAL A 94 4.75 12.93 4.20
CA VAL A 94 5.20 14.16 4.82
C VAL A 94 6.69 14.17 4.52
N ILE A 95 7.05 14.81 3.41
CA ILE A 95 8.40 15.26 3.13
C ILE A 95 8.65 16.19 4.30
N GLN A 96 9.36 15.70 5.30
CA GLN A 96 9.77 16.55 6.40
C GLN A 96 10.50 17.73 5.73
N PRO A 97 10.07 18.99 5.92
CA PRO A 97 10.69 20.14 5.28
C PRO A 97 12.10 20.44 5.82
N ARG A 98 12.82 19.45 6.36
CA ARG A 98 14.18 19.56 6.86
C ARG A 98 15.26 19.36 5.80
N ASP A 99 14.91 18.81 4.63
CA ASP A 99 15.87 18.61 3.54
C ASP A 99 15.83 19.73 2.47
N ALA A 100 15.00 20.76 2.66
CA ALA A 100 14.96 21.95 1.79
C ALA A 100 16.01 23.02 2.16
N ASP A 101 16.75 22.83 3.25
CA ASP A 101 17.78 23.76 3.75
C ASP A 101 19.20 23.17 3.61
N ALA A 102 19.48 22.48 2.50
CA ALA A 102 20.85 22.27 2.07
C ALA A 102 21.26 23.45 1.16
N PRO A 103 21.97 24.48 1.67
CA PRO A 103 22.47 25.55 0.82
C PRO A 103 23.49 24.96 -0.16
N THR A 104 23.05 24.80 -1.41
CA THR A 104 23.93 24.59 -2.53
C THR A 104 24.55 25.93 -2.90
N GLY A 105 25.85 26.08 -2.64
CA GLY A 105 26.68 27.03 -3.35
C GLY A 105 27.62 27.85 -2.46
N GLN A 106 28.89 27.48 -2.48
CA GLN A 106 29.94 28.44 -2.85
C GLN A 106 31.20 27.68 -3.27
N ALA A 107 31.49 27.75 -4.57
CA ALA A 107 32.83 27.54 -5.10
C ALA A 107 33.58 28.88 -5.05
N ARG A 108 34.74 28.93 -4.38
CA ARG A 108 35.99 29.59 -4.85
C ARG A 108 37.12 29.60 -3.81
N SER A 109 38.21 28.94 -4.18
CA SER A 109 39.64 29.28 -4.14
C SER A 109 40.30 30.10 -3.00
N GLN A 110 41.51 29.62 -2.63
CA GLN A 110 42.64 30.27 -1.93
C GLN A 110 42.44 30.47 -0.40
N LEU A 111 43.39 30.23 0.49
CA LEU A 111 44.85 30.42 0.46
C LEU A 111 45.48 29.47 1.51
N GLY A 112 46.54 28.74 1.15
CA GLY A 112 47.40 28.10 2.13
C GLY A 112 48.51 29.07 2.52
N GLU A 113 48.68 29.35 3.80
CA GLU A 113 49.91 29.91 4.33
C GLU A 113 50.14 29.50 5.80
N SER A 114 51.40 29.11 6.03
CA SER A 114 52.19 29.14 7.26
C SER A 114 51.95 28.12 8.37
N THR A 115 52.87 27.16 8.45
CA THR A 115 53.87 27.12 9.54
C THR A 115 55.21 26.66 8.96
#